data_AF-A0A417Z0G7-F1
#
_entry.id   AF-A0A417Z0G7-F1
#
_cell.length_a   1.000
_cell.length_b   1.000
_cell.length_c   1.000
_cell.angle_alpha   90.00
_cell.angle_beta   90.00
_cell.angle_gamma   90.00
#
_symmetry.space_group_name_H-M   'P 1'
#
loop_
_entity.id
_entity.type
_entity.pdbx_description
1 polymer ?
#
loop_
_entity_poly.entity_id
_entity_poly.type
_entity_poly.pdbx_seq_one_letter_code
_entity_poly.pdbx_strand_id
1 'polypeptide(L)' 'MAGLSNEQQENVWALWAKSESVRLLARTIGVSQTPVRTLLRRCGGVKPPPRARNRRHLTMSEHEEISRGIAAGLS' A
#
# COMPACT_ATOMS: atom_id res chain seq x y z
N MET A 1 -7.73 8.92 -12.52
CA MET A 1 -7.69 9.37 -11.11
C MET A 1 -6.37 8.91 -10.51
N ALA A 2 -5.41 9.83 -10.32
CA ALA A 2 -4.18 9.50 -9.61
C ALA A 2 -4.53 9.20 -8.14
N GLY A 3 -4.22 7.98 -7.69
CA GLY A 3 -4.35 7.61 -6.28
C GLY A 3 -3.26 8.30 -5.45
N LEU A 4 -3.49 8.42 -4.15
CA LEU A 4 -2.48 8.88 -3.19
C LEU A 4 -1.22 8.00 -3.30
N SER A 5 -0.04 8.61 -3.28
CA SER A 5 1.23 7.88 -3.16
C SER A 5 1.29 7.10 -1.85
N ASN A 6 2.20 6.12 -1.74
CA ASN A 6 2.36 5.36 -0.50
C ASN A 6 2.69 6.26 0.70
N GLU A 7 3.54 7.27 0.49
CA GLU A 7 3.87 8.28 1.51
C GLU A 7 2.65 9.11 1.92
N GLN A 8 1.85 9.56 0.94
CA GLN A 8 0.63 10.31 1.23
C GLN A 8 -0.40 9.45 1.99
N GLN A 9 -0.54 8.16 1.64
CA GLN A 9 -1.41 7.25 2.38
C GLN A 9 -0.93 7.05 3.82
N GLU A 10 0.38 6.91 4.03
CA GLU A 10 0.97 6.77 5.36
C GLU A 10 0.72 8.03 6.21
N ASN A 11 0.89 9.22 5.63
CA ASN A 11 0.59 10.50 6.27
C ASN A 11 -0.90 10.65 6.61
N VAL A 12 -1.81 10.20 5.73
CA VAL A 12 -3.25 10.15 6.03
C VAL A 12 -3.49 9.30 7.28
N TRP A 13 -2.91 8.10 7.34
CA TRP A 13 -3.10 7.20 8.48
C TRP A 13 -2.51 7.76 9.78
N ALA A 14 -1.31 8.36 9.73
CA ALA A 14 -0.64 8.94 10.88
C ALA A 14 -1.44 10.10 11.50
N LEU A 15 -2.07 10.93 10.68
CA LEU A 15 -2.91 12.02 11.14
C LEU A 15 -4.34 11.57 11.50
N TRP A 16 -4.90 10.59 10.78
CA TRP A 16 -6.21 10.00 11.11
C TRP A 16 -6.20 9.35 12.50
N ALA A 17 -5.09 8.70 12.87
CA ALA A 17 -4.91 8.15 14.22
C ALA A 17 -4.96 9.23 15.33
N LYS A 18 -4.72 10.50 15.00
CA LYS A 18 -4.83 11.65 15.91
C LYS A 18 -6.26 12.22 15.97
N SER A 19 -7.24 11.54 15.37
CA SER A 19 -8.64 11.99 15.29
C SER A 19 -8.86 13.29 14.50
N GLU A 20 -7.98 13.56 13.52
CA GLU A 20 -8.08 14.77 12.70
C GLU A 20 -9.20 14.67 11.65
N SER A 21 -9.84 15.82 11.37
CA SER A 21 -10.89 15.89 10.34
C SER A 21 -10.32 15.65 8.93
N VAL A 22 -11.09 14.98 8.06
CA VAL A 22 -10.72 14.73 6.65
C VAL A 22 -10.33 16.00 5.90
N ARG A 23 -10.98 17.13 6.21
CA ARG A 23 -10.67 18.42 5.60
C ARG A 23 -9.26 18.88 5.96
N LEU A 24 -8.87 18.77 7.23
CA LEU A 24 -7.54 19.13 7.68
C LEU A 24 -6.50 18.17 7.10
N LEU A 25 -6.77 16.86 7.11
CA LEU A 25 -5.90 15.85 6.49
C LEU A 25 -5.56 16.19 5.04
N ALA A 26 -6.59 16.45 4.23
CA ALA A 26 -6.44 16.77 2.82
C ALA A 26 -5.62 18.06 2.62
N ARG A 27 -5.90 19.10 3.42
CA ARG A 27 -5.16 20.37 3.40
C ARG A 27 -3.69 20.18 3.76
N THR A 28 -3.39 19.44 4.82
CA THR A 28 -2.02 19.21 5.31
C THR A 28 -1.18 18.42 4.30
N ILE A 29 -1.80 17.46 3.61
CA ILE A 29 -1.12 16.61 2.61
C ILE A 29 -1.07 17.28 1.22
N GLY A 30 -1.83 18.36 1.01
CA GLY A 30 -1.88 19.06 -0.28
C GLY A 30 -2.69 18.33 -1.35
N VAL A 31 -3.72 17.57 -0.94
CA VAL A 31 -4.57 16.77 -1.83
C VAL A 31 -6.05 17.16 -1.70
N SER A 32 -6.88 16.73 -2.65
CA SER A 32 -8.32 16.89 -2.52
C SER A 32 -8.89 15.96 -1.44
N GLN A 33 -10.08 16.25 -0.93
CA GLN A 33 -10.71 15.42 0.11
C GLN A 33 -11.17 14.06 -0.41
N THR A 34 -11.45 13.94 -1.71
CA THR A 34 -12.02 12.73 -2.30
C THR A 34 -11.10 11.51 -2.15
N PRO A 35 -9.80 11.55 -2.51
CA PRO A 35 -8.88 10.44 -2.28
C PRO A 35 -8.76 10.03 -0.80
N VAL A 36 -8.75 11.00 0.12
CA VAL A 36 -8.70 10.74 1.57
C VAL A 36 -9.96 9.99 2.04
N ARG A 37 -11.15 10.46 1.65
CA ARG A 37 -12.42 9.76 1.97
C ARG A 37 -12.47 8.37 1.36
N THR A 38 -12.00 8.20 0.12
CA THR A 38 -11.97 6.90 -0.56
C THR A 38 -11.05 5.92 0.17
N LEU A 39 -9.85 6.35 0.57
CA LEU A 39 -8.91 5.53 1.33
C LEU A 39 -9.52 5.07 2.66
N LEU A 40 -10.05 6.01 3.45
CA LEU A 40 -10.64 5.71 4.75
C LEU A 40 -11.85 4.78 4.63
N ARG A 41 -12.76 5.04 3.68
CA ARG A 41 -13.94 4.17 3.44
C ARG A 41 -13.55 2.77 2.99
N ARG A 42 -12.53 2.65 2.13
CA ARG A 42 -12.06 1.34 1.62
C ARG A 42 -11.56 0.43 2.73
N CYS A 43 -10.96 1.00 3.77
CA CYS A 43 -10.39 0.26 4.90
C CYS A 43 -11.25 0.33 6.17
N GLY A 44 -12.50 0.83 6.06
CA GLY A 44 -13.41 0.94 7.21
C GLY A 44 -12.95 1.90 8.31
N GLY A 45 -12.05 2.83 7.99
CA GLY A 45 -11.45 3.77 8.95
C GLY A 45 -10.34 3.18 9.82
N VAL A 46 -9.93 1.93 9.60
CA VAL A 46 -8.85 1.26 10.32
C VAL A 46 -7.65 1.06 9.38
N LYS A 47 -6.45 1.41 9.84
CA LYS A 47 -5.23 1.24 9.04
C LYS A 47 -5.04 -0.26 8.74
N PRO A 48 -4.94 -0.68 7.46
CA PRO A 48 -4.63 -2.06 7.15
C PRO A 48 -3.22 -2.41 7.62
N PRO A 49 -2.95 -3.69 7.96
CA PRO A 49 -1.59 -4.12 8.28
C PRO A 49 -0.65 -3.85 7.09
N PRO A 50 0.64 -3.59 7.35
CA PRO A 50 1.63 -3.46 6.30
C PRO A 50 1.56 -4.66 5.34
N ARG A 51 1.62 -4.38 4.03
CA ARG A 51 1.60 -5.45 3.02
C ARG A 51 2.88 -6.27 3.17
N ALA A 52 2.74 -7.55 3.49
CA ALA A 52 3.84 -8.49 3.57
C ALA A 52 3.68 -9.57 2.48
N ARG A 53 4.80 -10.09 1.97
CA ARG A 53 4.77 -11.29 1.14
C ARG A 53 4.31 -12.47 1.99
N ASN A 54 3.49 -13.34 1.41
CA ASN A 54 3.11 -14.58 2.07
C ASN A 54 4.39 -15.43 2.28
N ARG A 55 4.47 -16.16 3.39
CA ARG A 55 5.59 -17.07 3.69
C ARG A 55 5.78 -18.15 2.63
N ARG A 56 4.73 -18.48 1.86
CA ARG A 56 4.78 -19.43 0.74
C ARG A 56 5.21 -18.80 -0.59
N HIS A 57 5.49 -17.50 -0.61
CA HIS A 57 5.96 -16.84 -1.82
C HIS A 57 7.42 -17.22 -2.08
N LEU A 58 7.75 -17.54 -3.32
CA LEU A 58 9.11 -17.87 -3.72
C LEU A 58 10.04 -16.69 -3.41
N THR A 59 11.15 -16.99 -2.78
CA THR A 59 12.28 -16.08 -2.61
C THR A 59 12.89 -15.74 -3.97
N MET A 60 13.69 -14.67 -4.02
CA MET A 60 14.43 -14.32 -5.24
C MET A 60 15.36 -15.45 -5.69
N SER A 61 15.94 -16.19 -4.75
CA SER A 61 16.81 -17.33 -5.06
C SER A 61 16.04 -18.47 -5.71
N GLU A 62 14.88 -18.83 -5.16
CA GLU A 62 14.03 -19.87 -5.73
C GLU A 62 13.50 -19.47 -7.12
N HIS A 63 13.14 -18.18 -7.29
CA HIS A 63 12.77 -17.64 -8.61
C HIS A 63 13.90 -17.79 -9.63
N GLU A 64 15.14 -17.50 -9.24
CA GLU A 64 16.30 -17.61 -10.10
C GLU A 64 16.61 -19.07 -10.46
N GLU A 65 16.51 -19.98 -9.50
CA GLU A 65 16.68 -21.42 -9.73
C GLU A 65 15.66 -21.95 -10.75
N ILE A 66 14.37 -21.62 -10.55
CA ILE A 66 13.30 -21.99 -11.48
C ILE A 66 13.55 -21.39 -12.86
N SER A 67 13.92 -20.11 -12.93
CA SER A 67 14.21 -19.41 -14.19
C SER A 67 15.35 -20.08 -14.97
N ARG A 68 16.45 -20.43 -14.29
CA ARG A 68 17.58 -21.14 -14.91
C ARG A 68 17.21 -22.55 -15.35
N GLY A 69 16.43 -23.27 -14.56
CA GLY A 69 15.93 -24.60 -14.93
C GLY A 69 15.12 -24.56 -16.23
N ILE A 70 14.24 -23.57 -16.37
CA ILE A 70 13.47 -23.34 -17.59
C ILE A 70 14.41 -22.98 -18.76
N ALA A 71 15.36 -22.05 -18.56
CA ALA A 71 16.30 -21.65 -19.60
C ALA A 71 17.23 -22.80 -20.06
N ALA A 72 17.52 -23.75 -19.18
CA ALA A 72 18.31 -24.95 -19.47
C ALA A 72 17.48 -26.10 -20.08
N GLY A 73 16.17 -25.93 -20.27
CA GLY A 73 15.29 -26.96 -20.86
C GLY A 73 15.04 -28.15 -19.93
N LEU A 74 15.12 -27.96 -18.61
CA LEU A 74 14.91 -29.00 -17.60
C LEU A 74 13.43 -29.15 -17.19
N SER A 75 12.52 -28.55 -17.95
CA SER A 75 11.07 -28.51 -17.71
C SER A 75 10.28 -28.71 -19.00
#